data_AF-A0A350RK29-F1
#
_entry.id   AF-A0A350RK29-F1
#
_cell.length_a   1.000
_cell.length_b   1.000
_cell.length_c   1.000
_cell.angle_alpha   90.00
_cell.angle_beta   90.00
_cell.angle_gamma   90.00
#
_symmetry.space_group_name_H-M   'P 1'
#
loop_
_entity.id
_entity.type
_entity.pdbx_description
1 polymer ?
#
loop_
_entity_poly.entity_id
_entity_poly.type
_entity_poly.pdbx_seq_one_letter_code
_entity_poly.pdbx_strand_id
1 'polypeptide(L)'
;VTYPSTHGVFEEGIAQICDIVHEAGGQVYVDGANLNALVGLAAPGNFGADVSHLNLHKTFCIPHGGGGPGIGPVAVKKHLAPFLPNHPLVPEAGPHTGSGAIAAAPWGS
;
A
#
# COMPACT_ATOMS: atom_id res chain seq x y z
N VAL A 1 7.43 -6.36 3.58
CA VAL A 1 7.96 -7.34 2.59
C VAL A 1 7.67 -6.84 1.17
N THR A 2 8.34 -7.39 0.16
CA THR A 2 8.05 -7.12 -1.27
C THR A 2 7.71 -8.45 -1.92
N TYR A 3 6.62 -8.53 -2.67
CA TYR A 3 6.17 -9.77 -3.31
C TYR A 3 5.68 -9.54 -4.75
N PRO A 4 6.21 -10.25 -5.75
CA PRO A 4 7.43 -11.06 -5.71
C PRO A 4 8.63 -10.26 -5.20
N SER A 5 9.67 -10.94 -4.73
CA SER A 5 10.84 -10.28 -4.11
C SER A 5 11.50 -9.29 -5.07
N THR A 6 12.41 -8.46 -4.56
CA THR A 6 13.17 -7.51 -5.40
C THR A 6 14.06 -8.20 -6.44
N HIS A 7 14.30 -9.51 -6.32
CA HIS A 7 14.99 -10.33 -7.31
C HIS A 7 14.04 -10.98 -8.33
N GLY A 8 12.73 -10.73 -8.24
CA GLY A 8 11.71 -11.31 -9.12
C GLY A 8 11.27 -12.74 -8.76
N VAL A 9 11.63 -13.22 -7.56
CA VAL A 9 11.31 -14.58 -7.11
C VAL A 9 10.04 -14.59 -6.27
N PHE A 10 9.17 -15.57 -6.51
CA PHE A 10 8.00 -15.85 -5.68
C PHE A 10 8.41 -16.70 -4.49
N GLU A 11 8.42 -16.11 -3.30
CA GLU A 11 8.66 -16.85 -2.06
C GLU A 11 7.49 -17.79 -1.74
N GLU A 12 7.80 -19.07 -1.50
CA GLU A 12 6.79 -20.11 -1.20
C GLU A 12 6.14 -19.90 0.18
N GLY A 13 6.90 -19.37 1.14
CA GLY A 13 6.48 -19.20 2.53
C GLY A 13 5.79 -17.87 2.86
N ILE A 14 5.34 -17.09 1.86
CA ILE A 14 4.86 -15.71 2.10
C ILE A 14 3.71 -15.64 3.11
N ALA A 15 2.76 -16.58 3.07
CA ALA A 15 1.65 -16.63 4.02
C ALA A 15 2.12 -16.97 5.44
N GLN A 16 2.99 -17.98 5.58
CA GLN A 16 3.55 -18.38 6.87
C GLN A 16 4.35 -17.24 7.52
N ILE A 17 5.07 -16.45 6.74
CA ILE A 17 5.78 -15.26 7.22
C ILE A 17 4.77 -14.24 7.78
N CYS A 18 3.64 -14.04 7.10
CA CYS A 18 2.60 -13.12 7.59
C CYS A 18 1.99 -13.63 8.90
N ASP A 19 1.68 -14.92 8.98
CA ASP A 19 1.11 -15.55 10.17
C ASP A 19 2.04 -15.40 11.38
N ILE A 20 3.34 -15.69 11.23
CA ILE A 20 4.34 -15.53 12.31
C ILE A 20 4.38 -14.07 12.83
N VAL A 21 4.31 -13.09 11.92
CA VAL A 21 4.28 -11.67 12.30
C VAL A 21 2.99 -11.35 13.08
N HIS A 22 1.84 -11.86 12.63
CA HIS A 22 0.56 -11.64 13.30
C HIS A 22 0.48 -12.33 14.67
N GLU A 23 1.02 -13.53 14.81
CA GLU A 23 1.12 -14.25 16.10
C GLU A 23 1.93 -13.46 17.13
N ALA A 24 2.94 -12.72 16.67
CA ALA A 24 3.73 -11.81 17.50
C ALA A 24 3.04 -10.44 17.75
N GLY A 25 1.81 -10.24 17.27
CA GLY A 25 1.07 -8.97 17.39
C GLY A 25 1.50 -7.89 16.39
N GLY A 26 2.28 -8.25 15.37
CA GLY A 26 2.75 -7.34 14.33
C GLY A 26 1.72 -7.07 13.23
N GLN A 27 2.13 -6.23 12.27
CA GLN A 27 1.36 -5.90 11.06
C GLN A 27 2.25 -6.07 9.84
N VAL A 28 1.67 -6.49 8.73
CA VAL A 28 2.41 -6.79 7.49
C VAL A 28 2.14 -5.73 6.45
N TYR A 29 3.18 -4.94 6.17
CA TYR A 29 3.23 -4.08 5.00
C TYR A 29 3.81 -4.83 3.80
N VAL A 30 3.11 -4.81 2.66
CA VAL A 30 3.60 -5.33 1.39
C VAL A 30 3.84 -4.19 0.41
N ASP A 31 5.07 -4.03 -0.05
CA ASP A 31 5.41 -3.13 -1.13
C ASP A 31 4.76 -3.61 -2.45
N GLY A 32 3.87 -2.79 -3.01
CA GLY A 32 3.15 -3.08 -4.25
C GLY A 32 3.85 -2.62 -5.52
N ALA A 33 5.14 -2.27 -5.49
CA ALA A 33 5.89 -1.91 -6.70
C ALA A 33 5.90 -3.04 -7.76
N ASN A 34 5.83 -4.30 -7.32
CA ASN A 34 5.82 -5.48 -8.18
C ASN A 34 4.41 -6.03 -8.45
N LEU A 35 3.35 -5.27 -8.20
CA LEU A 35 1.97 -5.76 -8.31
C LEU A 35 1.61 -6.25 -9.72
N ASN A 36 2.32 -5.78 -10.76
CA ASN A 36 2.11 -6.23 -12.14
C ASN A 36 2.27 -7.75 -12.31
N ALA A 37 3.09 -8.39 -11.46
CA ALA A 37 3.26 -9.84 -11.46
C ALA A 37 2.12 -10.60 -10.75
N LEU A 38 1.25 -9.89 -10.03
CA LEU A 38 0.17 -10.46 -9.23
C LEU A 38 -1.22 -10.15 -9.79
N VAL A 39 -1.38 -9.06 -10.54
CA VAL A 39 -2.69 -8.64 -11.10
C VAL A 39 -3.33 -9.81 -11.87
N GLY A 40 -4.55 -10.17 -11.46
CA GLY A 40 -5.32 -11.27 -12.06
C GLY A 40 -4.95 -12.68 -11.58
N LEU A 41 -3.92 -12.83 -10.73
CA LEU A 41 -3.41 -14.13 -10.26
C LEU A 41 -3.50 -14.27 -8.73
N ALA A 42 -3.10 -13.24 -7.98
CA ALA A 42 -3.08 -13.26 -6.53
C ALA A 42 -3.36 -11.88 -5.94
N ALA A 43 -3.84 -11.84 -4.70
CA ALA A 43 -4.14 -10.61 -3.98
C ALA A 43 -3.38 -10.56 -2.65
N PRO A 44 -2.60 -9.50 -2.36
CA PRO A 44 -1.87 -9.36 -1.10
C PRO A 44 -2.70 -9.57 0.16
N GLY A 45 -3.93 -9.05 0.17
CA GLY A 45 -4.85 -9.22 1.29
C GLY A 45 -5.20 -10.69 1.60
N ASN A 46 -5.14 -11.58 0.60
CA ASN A 46 -5.48 -13.00 0.75
C ASN A 46 -4.33 -13.82 1.37
N PHE A 47 -3.08 -13.37 1.24
CA PHE A 47 -1.93 -14.07 1.82
C PHE A 47 -1.39 -13.40 3.09
N GLY A 48 -2.11 -12.43 3.66
CA GLY A 48 -1.81 -11.87 4.98
C GLY A 48 -1.33 -10.42 5.00
N ALA A 49 -1.27 -9.70 3.86
CA ALA A 49 -0.96 -8.28 3.88
C ALA A 49 -2.05 -7.47 4.62
N ASP A 50 -1.63 -6.53 5.48
CA ASP A 50 -2.54 -5.59 6.15
C ASP A 50 -2.60 -4.24 5.45
N VAL A 51 -1.49 -3.82 4.84
CA VAL A 51 -1.35 -2.54 4.15
C VAL A 51 -0.40 -2.67 2.96
N SER A 52 -0.71 -1.99 1.87
CA SER A 52 0.14 -1.95 0.68
C SER A 52 0.00 -0.62 -0.06
N HIS A 53 1.13 -0.04 -0.47
CA HIS A 53 1.11 1.05 -1.44
C HIS A 53 1.17 0.48 -2.86
N LEU A 54 0.56 1.20 -3.82
CA LEU A 54 0.50 0.84 -5.22
C LEU A 54 1.26 1.86 -6.06
N ASN A 55 2.19 1.45 -6.94
CA ASN A 55 2.87 2.40 -7.83
C ASN A 55 2.10 2.58 -9.14
N LEU A 56 1.22 3.58 -9.21
CA LEU A 56 0.47 3.83 -10.46
C LEU A 56 1.36 4.28 -11.62
N HIS A 57 2.47 4.96 -11.31
CA HIS A 57 3.52 5.38 -12.26
C HIS A 57 4.47 4.27 -12.69
N LYS A 58 4.19 3.03 -12.30
CA LYS A 58 4.89 1.84 -12.77
C LYS A 58 3.87 0.86 -13.35
N THR A 59 3.07 0.25 -12.47
CA THR A 59 2.14 -0.83 -12.82
C THR A 59 0.95 -0.34 -13.64
N PHE A 60 0.52 0.90 -13.45
CA PHE A 60 -0.73 1.41 -14.02
C PHE A 60 -0.52 2.61 -14.98
N CYS A 61 0.59 2.57 -15.71
CA CYS A 61 0.84 3.36 -16.92
C CYS A 61 0.96 4.90 -16.75
N ILE A 62 1.01 5.45 -15.54
CA ILE A 62 1.40 6.86 -15.39
C ILE A 62 2.88 7.00 -15.83
N PRO A 63 3.24 7.96 -16.71
CA PRO A 63 4.59 8.08 -17.23
C PRO A 63 5.62 8.43 -16.16
N HIS A 64 6.84 7.90 -16.28
CA HIS A 64 7.92 8.09 -15.30
C HIS A 64 8.50 9.52 -15.28
N GLY A 65 8.35 10.28 -16.37
CA GLY A 65 8.59 11.73 -16.41
C GLY A 65 10.00 12.23 -16.05
N GLY A 66 11.03 11.36 -16.02
CA GLY A 66 12.37 11.74 -15.57
C GLY A 66 12.50 11.93 -14.06
N GLY A 67 11.53 11.46 -13.26
CA GLY A 67 11.53 11.58 -11.81
C GLY A 67 10.14 11.86 -11.20
N GLY A 68 9.13 12.12 -12.02
CA GLY A 68 7.75 12.33 -11.56
C GLY A 68 6.88 13.04 -12.61
N PRO A 69 5.56 13.19 -12.35
CA PRO A 69 4.87 12.92 -11.09
C PRO A 69 4.52 11.44 -10.88
N GLY A 70 4.36 11.03 -9.62
CA GLY A 70 3.94 9.69 -9.24
C GLY A 70 2.76 9.71 -8.28
N ILE A 71 1.83 8.75 -8.42
CA ILE A 71 0.73 8.53 -7.48
C ILE A 71 0.94 7.17 -6.79
N GLY A 72 0.80 7.17 -5.47
CA GLY A 72 1.02 6.01 -4.60
C GLY A 72 -0.16 5.70 -3.67
N PRO A 73 -1.33 5.25 -4.16
CA PRO A 73 -2.47 4.95 -3.29
C PRO A 73 -2.11 3.84 -2.31
N VAL A 74 -2.61 3.95 -1.08
CA VAL A 74 -2.41 2.96 -0.03
C VAL A 74 -3.73 2.23 0.22
N ALA A 75 -3.73 0.91 0.04
CA ALA A 75 -4.83 0.03 0.42
C ALA A 75 -4.55 -0.58 1.79
N VAL A 76 -5.57 -0.66 2.64
CA VAL A 76 -5.47 -1.22 4.00
C VAL A 76 -6.61 -2.17 4.30
N LYS A 77 -6.40 -3.12 5.20
CA LYS A 77 -7.47 -3.93 5.81
C LYS A 77 -8.37 -3.07 6.70
N LYS A 78 -9.60 -3.55 6.90
CA LYS A 78 -10.67 -2.81 7.59
C LYS A 78 -10.28 -2.28 8.97
N HIS A 79 -9.47 -3.03 9.75
CA HIS A 79 -9.07 -2.60 11.09
C HIS A 79 -8.13 -1.38 11.07
N LEU A 80 -7.42 -1.14 9.96
CA LEU A 80 -6.58 0.03 9.76
C LEU A 80 -7.33 1.22 9.14
N ALA A 81 -8.53 1.00 8.60
CA ALA A 81 -9.30 2.03 7.92
C ALA A 81 -9.53 3.31 8.76
N PRO A 82 -9.83 3.25 10.08
CA PRO A 82 -9.99 4.45 10.90
C PRO A 82 -8.73 5.33 11.02
N PHE A 83 -7.55 4.79 10.70
CA PHE A 83 -6.26 5.48 10.81
C PHE A 83 -5.79 6.06 9.48
N LEU A 84 -6.56 5.92 8.40
CA LEU A 84 -6.23 6.50 7.11
C LEU A 84 -6.17 8.04 7.18
N PRO A 85 -5.34 8.70 6.37
CA PRO A 85 -5.27 10.17 6.33
C PRO A 85 -6.61 10.84 5.96
N ASN A 86 -6.83 12.05 6.46
CA ASN A 86 -7.95 12.94 6.17
C ASN A 86 -7.41 14.35 5.82
N HIS A 87 -8.25 15.21 5.25
CA HIS A 87 -7.97 16.61 4.98
C HIS A 87 -9.14 17.52 5.45
N PRO A 88 -8.90 18.53 6.31
CA PRO A 88 -9.97 19.31 6.94
C PRO A 88 -10.80 20.16 5.96
N LEU A 89 -10.26 20.47 4.78
CA LEU A 89 -10.95 21.24 3.73
C LEU A 89 -11.57 20.37 2.63
N VAL A 90 -11.43 19.03 2.70
CA VAL A 90 -11.99 18.11 1.70
C VAL A 90 -12.91 17.13 2.44
N PRO A 91 -14.23 17.37 2.46
CA PRO A 91 -15.19 16.56 3.22
C PRO A 91 -15.15 15.06 2.89
N GLU A 92 -14.76 14.71 1.67
CA GLU A 92 -14.68 13.33 1.17
C GLU A 92 -13.35 12.63 1.49
N ALA A 93 -12.40 13.32 2.13
CA ALA A 93 -11.08 12.77 2.41
C ALA A 93 -11.10 11.86 3.64
N GLY A 94 -11.01 10.55 3.44
CA GLY A 94 -10.75 9.59 4.51
C GLY A 94 -11.76 9.61 5.68
N PRO A 95 -11.48 8.90 6.77
CA PRO A 95 -12.36 8.87 7.95
C PRO A 95 -12.18 10.13 8.82
N HIS A 96 -13.22 10.55 9.54
CA HIS A 96 -13.13 11.66 10.51
C HIS A 96 -12.12 11.43 11.63
N THR A 97 -11.79 10.17 11.94
CA THR A 97 -10.76 9.77 12.90
C THR A 97 -9.34 9.87 12.34
N GLY A 98 -9.21 10.11 11.04
CA GLY A 98 -7.96 10.11 10.30
C GLY A 98 -7.05 11.28 10.67
N SER A 99 -5.74 11.07 10.54
CA SER A 99 -4.77 12.14 10.70
C SER A 99 -4.99 13.20 9.63
N GLY A 100 -5.16 14.47 10.04
CA GLY A 100 -5.29 15.60 9.12
C GLY A 100 -4.04 15.87 8.29
N ALA A 101 -4.11 16.85 7.40
CA ALA A 101 -2.98 17.28 6.59
C ALA A 101 -1.79 17.71 7.48
N ILE A 102 -0.64 17.05 7.30
CA ILE A 102 0.63 17.40 7.96
C ILE A 102 1.33 18.57 7.24
N ALA A 103 1.10 18.71 5.93
CA ALA A 103 1.63 19.82 5.12
C ALA A 103 0.54 20.86 4.84
N ALA A 104 0.91 22.15 4.91
CA ALA A 104 -0.01 23.27 4.63
C ALA A 104 -0.35 23.41 3.13
N ALA A 105 0.45 22.80 2.24
CA ALA A 105 0.13 22.72 0.82
C ALA A 105 -0.91 21.61 0.59
N PRO A 106 -2.07 21.89 -0.02
CA PRO A 106 -3.17 20.93 -0.16
C PRO A 106 -2.82 19.66 -0.97
N TRP A 107 -1.69 19.63 -1.70
CA TRP A 107 -1.34 18.53 -2.60
C TRP A 107 0.09 17.96 -2.46
N GLY A 108 0.90 18.41 -1.49
CA GLY A 108 2.24 17.87 -1.21
C GLY A 108 3.30 18.18 -2.28
N SER A 109 4.35 18.92 -1.86
CA SER A 109 5.31 19.67 -2.70
C SER A 109 4.64 20.78 -3.52
#